data_AF-K1S8S6-F1
#
_entry.id   AF-K1S8S6-F1
#
_cell.length_a   1.000
_cell.length_b   1.000
_cell.length_c   1.000
_cell.angle_alpha   90.00
_cell.angle_beta   90.00
_cell.angle_gamma   90.00
#
_symmetry.space_group_name_H-M   'P 1'
#
loop_
_entity.id
_entity.type
_entity.pdbx_description
1 polymer ?
#
loop_
_entity_poly.entity_id
_entity_poly.type
_entity_poly.pdbx_seq_one_letter_code
_entity_poly.pdbx_strand_id
1 'polypeptide(L)'
;SGSPWIVSQRQKTGVPFKIKLIDAAIQIIERYKPLRKDMHLFNIGSLDMVNKRIKKVAKMCGIKKRISFHVSRHSFAVLALNYGMPIESVSKILGHTDIATTQIYAKVTSTKLEHDISAFESRIKGHMPTMGGMA
;
A
#
# COMPACT_ATOMS: atom_id res chain seq x y z
N SER A 1 -5.21 20.98 9.42
CA SER A 1 -3.93 20.36 9.84
C SER A 1 -3.60 19.22 8.88
N GLY A 2 -2.43 19.23 8.25
CA GLY A 2 -2.07 18.23 7.23
C GLY A 2 -1.67 16.88 7.84
N SER A 3 -1.90 15.77 7.12
CA SER A 3 -1.46 14.44 7.58
C SER A 3 0.09 14.40 7.69
N PRO A 4 0.64 13.79 8.76
CA PRO A 4 2.09 13.68 8.96
C PRO A 4 2.77 12.85 7.87
N TRP A 5 4.09 13.08 7.72
CA TRP A 5 4.92 12.42 6.73
C TRP A 5 6.08 11.70 7.40
N ILE A 6 6.41 10.50 6.93
CA ILE A 6 7.69 9.85 7.22
C ILE A 6 8.71 10.34 6.19
N VAL A 7 9.81 10.91 6.68
CA VAL A 7 10.95 11.36 5.86
C VAL A 7 12.19 10.66 6.37
N SER A 8 12.89 9.91 5.51
CA SER A 8 14.13 9.22 5.88
C SER A 8 14.90 8.76 4.64
N GLN A 9 15.98 8.01 4.83
CA GLN A 9 16.78 7.37 3.78
C GLN A 9 16.65 5.85 3.85
N ARG A 10 16.62 5.18 2.70
CA ARG A 10 16.60 3.72 2.63
C ARG A 10 17.94 3.15 3.11
N GLN A 11 17.92 2.26 4.11
CA GLN A 11 19.14 1.68 4.69
C GLN A 11 20.05 0.98 3.66
N LYS A 12 19.48 0.31 2.64
CA LYS A 12 20.26 -0.46 1.67
C LYS A 12 20.82 0.37 0.51
N THR A 13 20.12 1.42 0.10
CA THR A 13 20.43 2.14 -1.14
C THR A 13 20.76 3.62 -0.92
N GLY A 14 20.56 4.14 0.29
CA GLY A 14 20.73 5.56 0.62
C GLY A 14 19.66 6.48 0.02
N VAL A 15 18.78 5.97 -0.84
CA VAL A 15 17.78 6.78 -1.54
C VAL A 15 16.83 7.43 -0.53
N PRO A 16 16.66 8.77 -0.54
CA PRO A 16 15.71 9.44 0.33
C PRO A 16 14.27 9.09 -0.06
N PHE A 17 13.40 8.99 0.94
CA PHE A 17 11.97 8.79 0.71
C PHE A 17 11.14 9.68 1.62
N LYS A 18 9.96 10.03 1.11
CA LYS A 18 8.94 10.82 1.80
C LYS A 18 7.59 10.17 1.56
N ILE A 19 6.96 9.64 2.61
CA ILE A 19 5.69 8.90 2.53
C ILE A 19 4.68 9.56 3.46
N LYS A 20 3.52 9.94 2.93
CA LYS A 20 2.40 10.47 3.70
C LYS A 20 1.77 9.35 4.51
N LEU A 21 1.53 9.58 5.80
CA LEU A 21 0.79 8.64 6.63
C LEU A 21 -0.70 8.73 6.34
N ILE A 22 -1.32 7.57 6.15
CA ILE A 22 -2.78 7.42 6.09
C ILE A 22 -3.35 7.44 7.51
N ASP A 23 -4.62 7.80 7.65
CA ASP A 23 -5.28 7.94 8.95
C ASP A 23 -5.25 6.65 9.77
N ALA A 24 -5.41 5.48 9.11
CA ALA A 24 -5.30 4.18 9.78
C ALA A 24 -3.93 3.96 10.44
N ALA A 25 -2.84 4.41 9.81
CA ALA A 25 -1.50 4.31 10.39
C ALA A 25 -1.35 5.26 11.60
N ILE A 26 -1.91 6.47 11.51
CA ILE A 26 -1.90 7.45 12.61
C ILE A 26 -2.67 6.91 13.81
N GLN A 27 -3.85 6.34 13.58
CA GLN A 27 -4.66 5.73 14.65
C GLN A 27 -3.91 4.58 15.36
N ILE A 28 -3.17 3.74 14.62
CA ILE A 28 -2.33 2.70 15.21
C ILE A 28 -1.20 3.33 16.03
N ILE A 29 -0.51 4.35 15.49
CA ILE A 29 0.58 5.04 16.20
C ILE A 29 0.10 5.65 17.52
N GLU A 30 -1.06 6.31 17.53
CA GLU A 30 -1.63 6.91 18.74
C GLU A 30 -2.13 5.85 19.73
N ARG A 31 -2.79 4.78 19.26
CA ARG A 31 -3.26 3.67 20.11
C ARG A 31 -2.14 3.04 20.94
N TYR A 32 -0.94 2.90 20.35
CA TYR A 32 0.20 2.25 21.00
C TYR A 32 1.19 3.23 21.63
N LYS A 33 0.96 4.54 21.53
CA LYS A 33 1.82 5.59 22.10
C LYS A 33 2.08 5.43 23.61
N PRO A 34 1.08 5.09 24.46
CA PRO A 34 1.33 4.91 25.90
C PRO A 34 2.25 3.73 26.23
N LEU A 35 2.48 2.81 25.30
CA LEU A 35 3.31 1.64 25.54
C LEU A 35 4.79 1.87 25.19
N ARG A 36 5.16 2.99 24.56
CA ARG A 36 6.55 3.24 24.11
C ARG A 36 7.53 3.22 25.29
N LYS A 37 8.68 2.57 25.09
CA LYS A 37 9.75 2.50 26.11
C LYS A 37 10.87 3.50 25.88
N ASP A 38 11.02 3.97 24.65
CA ASP A 38 12.11 4.83 24.20
C ASP A 38 11.65 5.69 23.00
N MET A 39 12.59 6.17 22.19
CA MET A 39 12.33 7.00 21.01
C MET A 39 11.70 6.24 19.83
N HIS A 40 11.56 4.92 19.89
CA HIS A 40 10.93 4.14 18.83
C HIS A 40 9.40 4.30 18.85
N LEU A 41 8.77 4.29 17.67
CA LEU A 41 7.31 4.38 17.54
C LEU A 41 6.58 3.19 18.18
N PHE A 42 7.19 2.00 18.13
CA PHE A 42 6.64 0.74 18.60
C PHE A 42 7.72 -0.12 19.23
N ASN A 43 7.39 -0.86 20.30
CA ASN A 43 8.28 -1.85 20.89
C ASN A 43 8.21 -3.18 20.12
N ILE A 44 8.90 -3.26 18.98
CA ILE A 44 8.89 -4.44 18.11
C ILE A 44 10.11 -5.33 18.43
N GLY A 45 9.89 -6.63 18.53
CA GLY A 45 10.97 -7.62 18.66
C GLY A 45 11.67 -7.91 17.33
N SER A 46 12.49 -8.97 17.31
CA SER A 46 13.13 -9.42 16.06
C SER A 46 12.12 -9.80 14.97
N LEU A 47 12.56 -9.80 13.71
CA LEU A 47 11.75 -10.23 12.56
C LEU A 47 11.16 -11.63 12.75
N ASP A 48 11.91 -12.55 13.37
CA ASP A 48 11.45 -13.90 13.67
C ASP A 48 10.33 -13.90 14.72
N MET A 49 10.46 -13.09 15.76
CA MET A 49 9.40 -12.89 16.76
C MET A 49 8.13 -12.35 16.09
N VAL A 50 8.27 -11.34 15.22
CA VAL A 50 7.16 -10.77 14.45
C VAL A 50 6.50 -11.83 13.58
N ASN A 51 7.28 -12.61 12.82
CA ASN A 51 6.75 -13.68 11.97
C ASN A 51 6.03 -14.77 12.78
N LYS A 52 6.54 -15.15 13.95
CA LYS A 52 5.86 -16.10 14.87
C LYS A 52 4.51 -15.53 15.34
N ARG A 53 4.47 -14.26 15.75
CA ARG A 53 3.25 -13.57 16.20
C ARG A 53 2.21 -13.45 15.09
N ILE A 54 2.64 -13.02 13.90
CA ILE A 54 1.77 -12.90 12.72
C ILE A 54 1.14 -14.27 12.39
N LYS A 55 1.92 -15.35 12.35
CA LYS A 55 1.40 -16.72 12.13
C LYS A 55 0.35 -17.13 13.17
N LYS A 56 0.57 -16.81 14.45
CA LYS A 56 -0.40 -17.08 15.52
C LYS A 56 -1.73 -16.36 15.27
N VAL A 57 -1.67 -15.07 14.93
CA VAL A 57 -2.87 -14.29 14.57
C VAL A 57 -3.56 -14.87 13.33
N ALA A 58 -2.81 -15.26 12.30
CA ALA A 58 -3.37 -15.94 11.11
C ALA A 58 -4.20 -17.17 11.48
N LYS A 59 -3.63 -18.02 12.35
CA LYS A 59 -4.28 -19.26 12.79
C LYS A 59 -5.58 -18.95 13.54
N MET A 60 -5.59 -17.93 14.40
CA MET A 60 -6.79 -17.49 15.12
C MET A 60 -7.86 -16.94 14.16
N CYS A 61 -7.47 -16.29 13.08
CA CYS A 61 -8.38 -15.79 12.05
C CYS A 61 -8.76 -16.84 10.99
N GLY A 62 -8.34 -18.11 11.12
CA GLY A 62 -8.63 -19.15 10.13
C GLY A 62 -7.89 -19.01 8.79
N ILE A 63 -6.85 -18.18 8.73
CA ILE A 63 -6.06 -17.96 7.51
C ILE A 63 -5.12 -19.15 7.30
N LYS A 64 -5.41 -19.98 6.28
CA LYS A 64 -4.63 -21.18 5.94
C LYS A 64 -3.35 -20.88 5.15
N LYS A 65 -3.27 -19.73 4.48
CA LYS A 65 -2.09 -19.31 3.71
C LYS A 65 -0.91 -19.07 4.65
N ARG A 66 0.29 -19.47 4.22
CA ARG A 66 1.53 -19.11 4.92
C ARG A 66 1.73 -17.59 4.86
N ILE A 67 1.63 -16.93 6.01
CA ILE A 67 1.89 -15.50 6.13
C ILE A 67 3.21 -15.19 6.83
N SER A 68 3.82 -14.09 6.43
CA SER A 68 5.03 -13.51 7.01
C SER A 68 4.93 -11.99 6.90
N PHE A 69 5.85 -11.27 7.54
CA PHE A 69 5.92 -9.81 7.45
C PHE A 69 6.08 -9.32 5.99
N HIS A 70 6.78 -10.09 5.14
CA HIS A 70 6.93 -9.76 3.72
C HIS A 70 5.59 -9.80 2.96
N VAL A 71 4.67 -10.68 3.36
CA VAL A 71 3.34 -10.78 2.75
C VAL A 71 2.56 -9.48 2.93
N SER A 72 2.73 -8.75 4.04
CA SER A 72 2.09 -7.45 4.25
C SER A 72 2.43 -6.45 3.15
N ARG A 73 3.70 -6.43 2.71
CA ARG A 73 4.17 -5.56 1.61
C ARG A 73 3.54 -5.96 0.27
N HIS A 74 3.51 -7.26 -0.01
CA HIS A 74 2.87 -7.79 -1.21
C HIS A 74 1.37 -7.44 -1.25
N SER A 75 0.66 -7.69 -0.16
CA SER A 75 -0.76 -7.36 -0.02
C SER A 75 -1.01 -5.87 -0.22
N PHE A 76 -0.21 -4.99 0.40
CA PHE A 76 -0.30 -3.55 0.16
C PHE A 76 -0.14 -3.20 -1.32
N ALA A 77 0.87 -3.75 -2.00
CA ALA A 77 1.14 -3.45 -3.40
C ALA A 77 -0.02 -3.86 -4.32
N VAL A 78 -0.53 -5.08 -4.15
CA VAL A 78 -1.67 -5.59 -4.92
C VAL A 78 -2.93 -4.77 -4.63
N LEU A 79 -3.25 -4.51 -3.35
CA LEU A 79 -4.42 -3.71 -2.98
C LEU A 79 -4.32 -2.29 -3.55
N ALA A 80 -3.18 -1.62 -3.42
CA ALA A 80 -2.98 -0.27 -3.94
C ALA A 80 -3.17 -0.23 -5.45
N LEU A 81 -2.61 -1.19 -6.20
CA LEU A 81 -2.81 -1.28 -7.64
C LEU A 81 -4.27 -1.55 -8.00
N ASN A 82 -4.96 -2.42 -7.27
CA ASN A 82 -6.37 -2.75 -7.51
C ASN A 82 -7.30 -1.55 -7.25
N TYR A 83 -6.97 -0.72 -6.26
CA TYR A 83 -7.67 0.53 -5.98
C TYR A 83 -7.21 1.71 -6.85
N GLY A 84 -6.52 1.44 -7.97
CA GLY A 84 -6.20 2.45 -8.97
C GLY A 84 -4.99 3.33 -8.64
N MET A 85 -4.18 3.00 -7.63
CA MET A 85 -2.93 3.72 -7.40
C MET A 85 -1.97 3.49 -8.59
N PRO A 86 -1.38 4.54 -9.19
CA PRO A 86 -0.42 4.39 -10.27
C PRO A 86 0.77 3.53 -9.85
N ILE A 87 1.25 2.70 -10.77
CA ILE A 87 2.33 1.74 -10.49
C ILE A 87 3.63 2.44 -10.06
N GLU A 88 3.90 3.64 -10.57
CA GLU A 88 5.03 4.49 -10.22
C GLU A 88 4.93 4.94 -8.77
N SER A 89 3.72 5.31 -8.33
CA SER A 89 3.45 5.69 -6.95
C SER A 89 3.66 4.51 -6.01
N VAL A 90 3.12 3.33 -6.36
CA VAL A 90 3.33 2.10 -5.59
C VAL A 90 4.81 1.76 -5.52
N SER A 91 5.52 1.78 -6.64
CA SER A 91 6.96 1.50 -6.73
C SER A 91 7.78 2.41 -5.82
N LYS A 92 7.47 3.72 -5.81
CA LYS A 92 8.14 4.73 -4.96
C LYS A 92 7.87 4.52 -3.47
N ILE A 93 6.62 4.22 -3.09
CA ILE A 93 6.23 3.94 -1.69
C ILE A 93 6.96 2.69 -1.18
N LEU A 94 7.01 1.65 -2.01
CA LEU A 94 7.75 0.43 -1.71
C LEU A 94 9.26 0.69 -1.66
N GLY A 95 9.76 1.64 -2.45
CA GLY A 95 11.20 1.93 -2.55
C GLY A 95 11.91 0.94 -3.47
N HIS A 96 11.24 0.52 -4.55
CA HIS A 96 11.88 -0.24 -5.62
C HIS A 96 12.64 0.73 -6.53
N THR A 97 13.88 0.40 -6.85
CA THR A 97 14.72 1.14 -7.80
C THR A 97 14.39 0.79 -9.25
N ASP A 98 13.80 -0.39 -9.46
CA ASP A 98 13.34 -0.88 -10.75
C ASP A 98 11.83 -1.14 -10.69
N ILE A 99 11.10 -0.52 -11.62
CA ILE A 99 9.66 -0.67 -11.74
C ILE A 99 9.25 -2.10 -12.11
N ALA A 100 10.12 -2.87 -12.76
CA ALA A 100 9.87 -4.27 -13.11
C ALA A 100 9.57 -5.14 -11.88
N THR A 101 10.18 -4.82 -10.73
CA THR A 101 9.89 -5.49 -9.45
C THR A 101 8.43 -5.27 -9.02
N THR A 102 7.88 -4.09 -9.30
CA THR A 102 6.49 -3.74 -8.99
C THR A 102 5.51 -4.32 -10.02
N GLN A 103 5.94 -4.52 -11.28
CA GLN A 103 5.12 -5.13 -12.34
C GLN A 103 4.69 -6.56 -12.02
N ILE A 104 5.46 -7.29 -11.19
CA ILE A 104 5.07 -8.62 -10.69
C ILE A 104 3.70 -8.57 -9.98
N TYR A 105 3.34 -7.44 -9.36
CA TYR A 105 2.03 -7.25 -8.72
C TYR A 105 0.92 -6.82 -9.68
N ALA A 106 1.28 -6.19 -10.81
CA ALA A 106 0.32 -5.64 -11.77
C ALA A 106 -0.28 -6.70 -12.72
N LYS A 107 0.39 -7.85 -12.91
CA LYS A 107 -0.09 -8.96 -13.75
C LYS A 107 -1.40 -9.61 -13.28
N VAL A 108 -1.91 -9.25 -12.10
CA VAL A 108 -2.87 -10.07 -11.34
C VAL A 108 -4.35 -9.69 -11.57
N THR A 109 -4.71 -8.67 -12.36
CA THR A 109 -6.11 -8.20 -12.35
C THR A 109 -6.67 -7.78 -13.71
N SER A 110 -7.37 -8.70 -14.37
CA SER A 110 -8.35 -8.38 -15.43
C SER A 110 -9.39 -7.37 -14.95
N THR A 111 -9.85 -7.49 -13.70
CA THR A 111 -10.78 -6.56 -13.03
C THR A 111 -10.28 -5.12 -12.98
N LYS A 112 -8.96 -4.90 -13.00
CA LYS A 112 -8.39 -3.55 -12.99
C LYS A 112 -8.57 -2.85 -14.34
N LEU A 113 -8.42 -3.58 -15.44
CA LEU A 113 -8.55 -3.01 -16.78
C LEU A 113 -9.98 -2.49 -17.01
N GLU A 114 -10.99 -3.27 -16.64
CA GLU A 114 -12.39 -2.87 -16.72
C GLU A 114 -12.69 -1.61 -15.88
N HIS A 115 -12.16 -1.55 -14.66
CA HIS A 115 -12.31 -0.39 -13.79
C HIS A 115 -11.60 0.85 -14.35
N ASP A 116 -10.37 0.69 -14.86
CA ASP A 116 -9.59 1.79 -15.42
C ASP A 116 -10.27 2.37 -16.68
N ILE A 117 -10.79 1.51 -17.57
CA ILE A 117 -11.58 1.93 -18.74
C ILE A 117 -12.87 2.63 -18.31
N SER A 118 -13.62 2.07 -17.35
CA SER A 118 -14.86 2.67 -16.86
C SER A 118 -14.64 4.04 -16.19
N ALA A 119 -13.56 4.18 -15.42
CA ALA A 119 -13.17 5.45 -14.79
C ALA A 119 -12.74 6.49 -15.83
N PHE A 120 -12.03 6.06 -16.88
CA PHE A 120 -11.69 6.92 -18.01
C PHE A 120 -12.96 7.39 -18.75
N GLU A 121 -13.85 6.47 -19.11
CA GLU A 121 -15.13 6.77 -19.77
C GLU A 121 -15.98 7.77 -18.98
N SER A 122 -16.04 7.60 -17.65
CA SER A 122 -16.79 8.50 -16.78
C SER A 122 -16.21 9.93 -16.79
N ARG A 123 -14.88 10.06 -16.83
CA ARG A 123 -14.20 11.37 -16.87
C ARG A 123 -14.37 12.06 -18.22
N ILE A 124 -14.32 11.32 -19.33
CA ILE A 124 -14.48 11.90 -20.67
C ILE A 124 -15.94 12.25 -20.99
N LYS A 125 -16.93 11.48 -20.52
CA LYS A 125 -18.36 11.81 -20.71
C LYS A 125 -18.75 13.16 -20.12
N GLY A 126 -18.10 13.59 -19.04
CA GLY A 126 -18.32 14.93 -18.46
C GLY A 126 -17.68 16.08 -19.26
N HIS A 127 -16.81 15.78 -20.24
CA HIS A 127 -16.06 16.77 -21.02
C HIS A 127 -16.32 16.70 -22.53
N MET A 128 -16.96 15.63 -23.01
CA MET A 128 -17.40 15.54 -24.40
C MET A 128 -18.79 16.17 -24.55
N PRO A 129 -19.00 17.07 -25.53
CA PRO A 129 -20.34 17.54 -25.83
C PRO A 129 -21.23 16.33 -26.17
N THR A 130 -22.43 16.29 -25.59
CA THR A 130 -23.43 15.28 -25.96
C THR A 130 -23.63 15.38 -27.47
N MET A 131 -23.25 14.33 -28.21
CA MET A 131 -23.70 14.20 -29.59
C MET A 131 -25.22 13.99 -29.52
N GLY A 132 -25.95 15.10 -29.60
CA GLY A 132 -27.39 15.11 -29.79
C GLY A 132 -27.73 14.26 -31.00
N GLY A 133 -28.71 13.38 -30.84
CA GLY A 133 -29.04 12.33 -31.78
C GLY A 133 -29.26 12.84 -33.20
N MET A 134 -28.68 12.13 -34.15
CA MET A 134 -29.24 12.05 -35.49
C MET A 134 -30.40 11.06 -35.41
N ALA A 135 -31.60 11.61 -35.19
CA ALA A 135 -32.87 11.00 -35.56
C ALA A 135 -33.49 11.88 -36.65
#